data_AF-A0A927JIK5-F1
#
_entry.id   AF-A0A927JIK5-F1
#
_cell.length_a   1.000
_cell.length_b   1.000
_cell.length_c   1.000
_cell.angle_alpha   90.00
_cell.angle_beta   90.00
_cell.angle_gamma   90.00
#
_symmetry.space_group_name_H-M   'P 1'
#
loop_
_entity.id
_entity.type
_entity.pdbx_description
1 polymer ?
#
loop_
_entity_poly.entity_id
_entity_poly.type
_entity_poly.pdbx_seq_one_letter_code
_entity_poly.pdbx_strand_id
1 'polypeptide(L)'
;MSLSVAVQMDPLAGINIAGDSSFALMLAAQARGHRLFHYAAEDLNWSGDRLWAKAHPVTVQRVAGDHFRLDDPVSLDLGEQADVVLMRQDPPFDLGYITATHLLERIADRTLVVNDPASVRNAPEKVFVLDYARFMPPTLITRSLDEARAFLAEHGAIVIKPLHGNGGKAIFKVEADAANLSALIEVFNQTWREPHMVQAFLPAVAKGDKRIVLVDGEVVGAINRLPGEGEIRSNLAVGGSAEKTELTTREREICAALGPELKRRGLIFVGIDVIGGEWLTEINVTSPTGIVAIERFDGTDVAGLIWDAIERRVAERKAIGAR
;
A
#
# COMPACT_ATOMS: atom_id res chain seq x y z
N MET A 1 17.08 3.15 -20.75
CA MET A 1 18.33 3.33 -19.97
C MET A 1 18.34 2.22 -18.93
N SER A 2 19.43 1.47 -18.76
CA SER A 2 19.45 0.44 -17.69
C SER A 2 19.61 1.12 -16.34
N LEU A 3 18.72 0.85 -15.39
CA LEU A 3 18.74 1.38 -14.03
C LEU A 3 19.20 0.28 -13.05
N SER A 4 19.87 0.67 -11.97
CA SER A 4 20.07 -0.15 -10.78
C SER A 4 18.88 0.04 -9.82
N VAL A 5 18.14 -1.03 -9.57
CA VAL A 5 16.91 -1.00 -8.76
C VAL A 5 17.11 -1.84 -7.51
N ALA A 6 16.99 -1.22 -6.34
CA ALA A 6 16.99 -1.90 -5.05
C ALA A 6 15.55 -2.10 -4.55
N VAL A 7 15.13 -3.34 -4.39
CA VAL A 7 13.78 -3.73 -3.97
C VAL A 7 13.83 -4.07 -2.48
N GLN A 8 13.28 -3.18 -1.66
CA GLN A 8 13.10 -3.39 -0.22
C GLN A 8 11.76 -4.11 -0.02
N MET A 9 11.77 -5.41 0.23
CA MET A 9 10.54 -6.18 0.42
C MET A 9 10.73 -7.37 1.37
N ASP A 10 9.62 -7.95 1.80
CA ASP A 10 9.60 -9.22 2.53
C ASP A 10 10.25 -10.37 1.71
N PRO A 11 10.76 -11.43 2.36
CA PRO A 11 11.51 -12.48 1.69
C PRO A 11 10.79 -13.10 0.49
N LEU A 12 11.45 -13.08 -0.68
CA LEU A 12 10.95 -13.67 -1.93
C LEU A 12 10.57 -15.15 -1.81
N ALA A 13 11.16 -15.91 -0.89
CA ALA A 13 10.81 -17.32 -0.72
C ALA A 13 9.33 -17.55 -0.39
N GLY A 14 8.67 -16.60 0.31
CA GLY A 14 7.31 -16.75 0.81
C GLY A 14 6.20 -16.15 -0.07
N ILE A 15 6.54 -15.47 -1.17
CA ILE A 15 5.54 -14.72 -1.93
C ILE A 15 4.66 -15.61 -2.82
N ASN A 16 3.42 -15.18 -3.04
CA ASN A 16 2.53 -15.79 -4.04
C ASN A 16 2.65 -15.07 -5.39
N ILE A 17 3.47 -15.60 -6.28
CA ILE A 17 3.76 -15.00 -7.59
C ILE A 17 2.55 -14.83 -8.51
N ALA A 18 1.40 -15.46 -8.20
CA ALA A 18 0.17 -15.33 -8.97
C ALA A 18 -0.57 -13.99 -8.70
N GLY A 19 -0.25 -13.30 -7.61
CA GLY A 19 -0.88 -12.02 -7.23
C GLY A 19 0.08 -10.95 -6.72
N ASP A 20 1.34 -11.30 -6.48
CA ASP A 20 2.34 -10.39 -5.91
C ASP A 20 2.70 -9.26 -6.89
N SER A 21 2.44 -8.02 -6.44
CA SER A 21 2.67 -6.83 -7.26
C SER A 21 4.14 -6.41 -7.28
N SER A 22 4.89 -6.67 -6.20
CA SER A 22 6.33 -6.41 -6.15
C SER A 22 7.06 -7.30 -7.15
N PHE A 23 6.68 -8.58 -7.22
CA PHE A 23 7.19 -9.54 -8.19
C PHE A 23 6.87 -9.17 -9.64
N ALA A 24 5.64 -8.70 -9.90
CA ALA A 24 5.27 -8.20 -11.22
C ALA A 24 6.11 -6.99 -11.65
N LEU A 25 6.38 -6.06 -10.72
CA LEU A 25 7.30 -4.94 -10.96
C LEU A 25 8.73 -5.42 -11.24
N MET A 26 9.23 -6.42 -10.51
CA MET A 26 10.56 -7.00 -10.76
C MET A 26 10.66 -7.64 -12.15
N LEU A 27 9.66 -8.41 -12.57
CA LEU A 27 9.62 -8.98 -13.93
C LEU A 27 9.63 -7.89 -15.00
N ALA A 28 8.81 -6.84 -14.84
CA ALA A 28 8.75 -5.72 -15.76
C ALA A 28 10.09 -4.93 -15.81
N ALA A 29 10.75 -4.78 -14.68
CA ALA A 29 12.08 -4.15 -14.59
C ALA A 29 13.14 -4.95 -15.37
N GLN A 30 13.16 -6.27 -15.18
CA GLN A 30 14.07 -7.17 -15.89
C GLN A 30 13.83 -7.15 -17.40
N ALA A 31 12.57 -7.16 -17.84
CA ALA A 31 12.22 -7.08 -19.25
C ALA A 31 12.71 -5.76 -19.90
N ARG A 32 12.79 -4.68 -19.11
CA ARG A 32 13.38 -3.39 -19.51
C ARG A 32 14.92 -3.35 -19.43
N GLY A 33 15.56 -4.44 -19.01
CA GLY A 33 17.02 -4.53 -18.86
C GLY A 33 17.57 -3.80 -17.63
N HIS A 34 16.75 -3.54 -16.61
CA HIS A 34 17.22 -3.03 -15.33
C HIS A 34 17.91 -4.14 -14.52
N ARG A 35 18.86 -3.74 -13.67
CA ARG A 35 19.51 -4.65 -12.70
C ARG A 35 18.74 -4.58 -11.39
N LEU A 36 18.46 -5.74 -10.81
CA LEU A 36 17.70 -5.83 -9.56
C LEU A 36 18.60 -6.27 -8.40
N PHE A 37 18.34 -5.68 -7.25
CA PHE A 37 18.84 -6.10 -5.96
C PHE A 37 17.66 -6.27 -5.01
N HIS A 38 17.70 -7.29 -4.16
CA HIS A 38 16.69 -7.55 -3.12
C HIS A 38 17.34 -7.42 -1.74
N TYR A 39 16.65 -6.77 -0.81
CA TYR A 39 17.04 -6.71 0.60
C TYR A 39 15.80 -6.54 1.50
N ALA A 40 15.92 -6.92 2.78
CA ALA A 40 14.88 -6.67 3.77
C ALA A 40 15.10 -5.32 4.47
N ALA A 41 14.04 -4.73 5.04
CA ALA A 41 14.13 -3.46 5.76
C ALA A 41 15.17 -3.47 6.90
N GLU A 42 15.31 -4.62 7.57
CA GLU A 42 16.27 -4.85 8.65
C GLU A 42 17.74 -4.88 8.20
N ASP A 43 17.99 -5.04 6.90
CA ASP A 43 19.34 -4.99 6.34
C ASP A 43 19.85 -3.55 6.13
N LEU A 44 19.05 -2.52 6.42
CA LEU A 44 19.45 -1.12 6.32
C LEU A 44 20.52 -0.77 7.38
N ASN A 45 21.59 -0.14 6.93
CA ASN A 45 22.69 0.31 7.77
C ASN A 45 23.01 1.78 7.46
N TRP A 46 23.33 2.55 8.49
CA TRP A 46 23.73 3.95 8.37
C TRP A 46 24.99 4.24 9.16
N SER A 47 25.94 4.96 8.56
CA SER A 47 27.10 5.52 9.24
C SER A 47 27.64 6.72 8.47
N GLY A 48 27.90 7.82 9.18
CA GLY A 48 28.30 9.08 8.55
C GLY A 48 27.17 9.64 7.67
N ASP A 49 27.42 9.73 6.37
CA ASP A 49 26.47 10.16 5.32
C ASP A 49 26.15 9.02 4.32
N ARG A 50 26.33 7.78 4.76
CA ARG A 50 26.21 6.60 3.91
C ARG A 50 25.08 5.70 4.38
N LEU A 51 24.13 5.44 3.48
CA LEU A 51 23.09 4.41 3.64
C LEU A 51 23.42 3.22 2.75
N TRP A 52 23.56 2.03 3.33
CA TRP A 52 23.75 0.80 2.56
C TRP A 52 22.89 -0.33 3.09
N ALA A 53 22.68 -1.34 2.25
CA ALA A 53 22.04 -2.58 2.65
C ALA A 53 22.91 -3.79 2.31
N LYS A 54 22.78 -4.86 3.10
CA LYS A 54 23.22 -6.18 2.65
C LYS A 54 22.20 -6.68 1.63
N ALA A 55 22.48 -6.44 0.35
CA ALA A 55 21.56 -6.73 -0.73
C ALA A 55 22.05 -7.90 -1.59
N HIS A 56 21.12 -8.63 -2.17
CA HIS A 56 21.40 -9.73 -3.09
C HIS A 56 21.09 -9.28 -4.52
N PRO A 57 22.02 -9.35 -5.48
CA PRO A 57 21.66 -9.33 -6.88
C PRO A 57 20.63 -10.43 -7.14
N VAL A 58 19.55 -10.09 -7.83
CA VAL A 58 18.40 -11.01 -7.98
C VAL A 58 17.94 -11.08 -9.42
N THR A 59 17.60 -12.30 -9.85
CA THR A 59 16.82 -12.54 -11.06
C THR A 59 15.52 -13.25 -10.69
N VAL A 60 14.40 -12.85 -11.29
CA VAL A 60 13.07 -13.42 -11.10
C VAL A 60 12.51 -14.03 -12.38
N GLN A 61 11.69 -15.06 -12.24
CA GLN A 61 10.99 -15.74 -13.34
C GLN A 61 9.65 -16.31 -12.89
N ARG A 62 8.67 -16.39 -13.79
CA ARG A 62 7.31 -16.83 -13.44
C ARG A 62 7.18 -18.36 -13.35
N VAL A 63 7.97 -18.99 -12.48
CA VAL A 63 7.99 -20.44 -12.23
C VAL A 63 7.78 -20.70 -10.75
N ALA A 64 6.62 -21.25 -10.36
CA ALA A 64 6.32 -21.50 -8.96
C ALA A 64 7.34 -22.47 -8.32
N GLY A 65 7.94 -22.07 -7.20
CA GLY A 65 8.98 -22.85 -6.52
C GLY A 65 10.40 -22.64 -7.06
N ASP A 66 10.55 -21.95 -8.19
CA ASP A 66 11.83 -21.56 -8.79
C ASP A 66 11.75 -20.10 -9.29
N HIS A 67 11.03 -19.26 -8.55
CA HIS A 67 10.62 -17.94 -9.05
C HIS A 67 11.69 -16.86 -8.90
N PHE A 68 12.78 -17.16 -8.22
CA PHE A 68 13.88 -16.23 -8.00
C PHE A 68 15.22 -16.96 -7.82
N ARG A 69 16.30 -16.27 -8.18
CA ARG A 69 17.68 -16.66 -7.86
C ARG A 69 18.37 -15.46 -7.22
N LEU A 70 18.94 -15.67 -6.04
CA LEU A 70 19.81 -14.71 -5.37
C LEU A 70 21.25 -15.10 -5.64
N ASP A 71 22.06 -14.14 -6.04
CA ASP A 71 23.52 -14.30 -6.06
C ASP A 71 24.10 -13.87 -4.70
N ASP A 72 25.42 -13.99 -4.53
CA ASP A 72 26.11 -13.68 -3.27
C ASP A 72 25.80 -12.24 -2.79
N PRO A 73 25.59 -12.04 -1.47
CA PRO A 73 25.24 -10.73 -0.95
C PRO A 73 26.37 -9.73 -1.13
N VAL A 74 26.00 -8.49 -1.46
CA VAL A 74 26.89 -7.33 -1.57
C VAL A 74 26.48 -6.25 -0.58
N SER A 75 27.44 -5.41 -0.17
CA SER A 75 27.15 -4.16 0.53
C SER A 75 26.79 -3.11 -0.52
N LEU A 76 25.49 -2.97 -0.82
CA LEU A 76 24.99 -2.03 -1.81
C LEU A 76 24.78 -0.66 -1.17
N ASP A 77 25.55 0.33 -1.61
CA ASP A 77 25.31 1.73 -1.27
C ASP A 77 24.05 2.24 -1.97
N LEU A 78 23.00 2.52 -1.20
CA LEU A 78 21.71 2.87 -1.77
C LEU A 78 21.70 4.29 -2.34
N GLY A 79 22.55 5.19 -1.84
CA GLY A 79 22.64 6.58 -2.31
C GLY A 79 23.52 6.75 -3.55
N GLU A 80 24.56 5.91 -3.69
CA GLU A 80 25.54 6.04 -4.78
C GLU A 80 25.39 4.99 -5.89
N GLN A 81 24.85 3.80 -5.59
CA GLN A 81 24.83 2.67 -6.54
C GLN A 81 23.43 2.29 -7.03
N ALA A 82 22.36 2.76 -6.37
CA ALA A 82 20.99 2.55 -6.80
C ALA A 82 20.40 3.82 -7.44
N ASP A 83 19.79 3.67 -8.62
CA ASP A 83 19.00 4.75 -9.23
C ASP A 83 17.60 4.85 -8.59
N VAL A 84 17.05 3.69 -8.18
CA VAL A 84 15.69 3.54 -7.65
C VAL A 84 15.70 2.61 -6.44
N VAL A 85 14.97 2.99 -5.39
CA VAL A 85 14.55 2.09 -4.31
C VAL A 85 13.05 1.87 -4.40
N LEU A 86 12.60 0.63 -4.59
CA LEU A 86 11.19 0.25 -4.43
C LEU A 86 10.94 -0.12 -2.97
N MET A 87 10.27 0.76 -2.22
CA MET A 87 9.86 0.51 -0.84
C MET A 87 8.56 -0.31 -0.84
N ARG A 88 8.71 -1.63 -0.75
CA ARG A 88 7.64 -2.62 -0.98
C ARG A 88 7.45 -3.61 0.16
N GLN A 89 8.06 -3.35 1.32
CA GLN A 89 7.79 -4.10 2.54
C GLN A 89 6.33 -3.94 2.96
N ASP A 90 5.71 -5.02 3.38
CA ASP A 90 4.35 -4.99 3.89
C ASP A 90 4.30 -4.32 5.28
N PRO A 91 3.15 -3.72 5.66
CA PRO A 91 2.96 -3.27 7.03
C PRO A 91 2.94 -4.44 8.04
N PRO A 92 3.04 -4.20 9.36
CA PRO A 92 2.46 -3.06 10.06
C PRO A 92 3.25 -1.75 9.93
N PHE A 93 2.55 -0.63 10.03
CA PHE A 93 3.17 0.69 10.02
C PHE A 93 3.66 1.03 11.44
N ASP A 94 4.76 0.38 11.83
CA ASP A 94 5.36 0.47 13.16
C ASP A 94 6.61 1.37 13.21
N LEU A 95 7.30 1.41 14.35
CA LEU A 95 8.53 2.20 14.50
C LEU A 95 9.66 1.70 13.58
N GLY A 96 9.69 0.41 13.23
CA GLY A 96 10.64 -0.12 12.26
C GLY A 96 10.35 0.44 10.87
N TYR A 97 9.08 0.41 10.45
CA TYR A 97 8.64 0.99 9.18
C TYR A 97 8.95 2.49 9.11
N ILE A 98 8.62 3.25 10.16
CA ILE A 98 8.91 4.69 10.24
C ILE A 98 10.42 4.95 10.20
N THR A 99 11.21 4.15 10.92
CA THR A 99 12.68 4.29 10.92
C THR A 99 13.25 4.05 9.51
N ALA A 100 12.76 3.04 8.80
CA ALA A 100 13.15 2.79 7.42
C ALA A 100 12.84 3.99 6.50
N THR A 101 11.68 4.64 6.67
CA THR A 101 11.37 5.87 5.91
C THR A 101 12.39 6.99 6.20
N HIS A 102 12.77 7.21 7.46
CA HIS A 102 13.74 8.24 7.82
C HIS A 102 15.15 7.94 7.30
N LEU A 103 15.52 6.67 7.21
CA LEU A 103 16.79 6.26 6.62
C LEU A 103 16.79 6.49 5.11
N LEU A 104 15.75 6.04 4.40
CA LEU A 104 15.60 6.24 2.96
C LEU A 104 15.46 7.73 2.57
N GLU A 105 14.85 8.55 3.42
CA GLU A 105 14.76 10.00 3.24
C GLU A 105 16.14 10.67 3.16
N ARG A 106 17.18 10.09 3.79
CA ARG A 106 18.56 10.63 3.77
C ARG A 106 19.23 10.60 2.40
N ILE A 107 18.76 9.73 1.50
CA ILE A 107 19.30 9.58 0.16
C ILE A 107 18.32 10.04 -0.93
N ALA A 108 17.17 10.62 -0.54
CA ALA A 108 16.10 10.98 -1.47
C ALA A 108 16.48 12.10 -2.45
N ASP A 109 17.60 12.78 -2.25
CA ASP A 109 18.22 13.74 -3.17
C ASP A 109 19.06 13.05 -4.27
N ARG A 110 19.58 11.84 -4.01
CA ARG A 110 20.44 11.07 -4.94
C ARG A 110 19.68 9.94 -5.64
N THR A 111 18.80 9.27 -4.90
CA THR A 111 18.09 8.07 -5.35
C THR A 111 16.59 8.29 -5.33
N LEU A 112 15.88 7.83 -6.37
CA LEU A 112 14.42 7.89 -6.37
C LEU A 112 13.86 6.76 -5.49
N VAL A 113 13.26 7.12 -4.36
CA VAL A 113 12.53 6.17 -3.52
C VAL A 113 11.05 6.17 -3.91
N VAL A 114 10.49 4.98 -4.12
CA VAL A 114 9.12 4.78 -4.60
C VAL A 114 8.35 4.00 -3.53
N ASN A 115 7.38 4.58 -2.82
CA ASN A 115 6.98 6.00 -2.82
C ASN A 115 7.93 6.91 -2.03
N ASP A 116 7.74 8.24 -2.12
CA ASP A 116 8.50 9.22 -1.33
C ASP A 116 8.41 8.89 0.18
N PRO A 117 9.53 8.62 0.87
CA PRO A 117 9.51 8.05 2.22
C PRO A 117 8.95 9.03 3.24
N ALA A 118 9.23 10.33 3.09
CA ALA A 118 8.69 11.36 3.95
C ALA A 118 7.16 11.44 3.82
N SER A 119 6.63 11.31 2.61
CA SER A 119 5.20 11.32 2.36
C SER A 119 4.52 10.05 2.79
N VAL A 120 5.14 8.88 2.61
CA VAL A 120 4.63 7.61 3.16
C VAL A 120 4.47 7.72 4.67
N ARG A 121 5.47 8.26 5.39
CA ARG A 121 5.37 8.38 6.85
C ARG A 121 4.30 9.37 7.32
N ASN A 122 4.05 10.42 6.53
CA ASN A 122 3.09 11.48 6.83
C ASN A 122 1.73 11.28 6.14
N ALA A 123 1.50 10.12 5.53
CA ALA A 123 0.22 9.72 4.96
C ALA A 123 -0.19 8.30 5.42
N PRO A 124 -0.32 8.02 6.73
CA PRO A 124 -0.77 6.71 7.19
C PRO A 124 -2.16 6.36 6.62
N GLU A 125 -2.35 5.13 6.19
CA GLU A 125 -3.40 4.75 5.23
C GLU A 125 -4.84 5.07 5.68
N LYS A 126 -5.11 4.93 6.99
CA LYS A 126 -6.41 5.23 7.62
C LYS A 126 -6.48 6.63 8.24
N VAL A 127 -5.37 7.37 8.29
CA VAL A 127 -5.35 8.74 8.81
C VAL A 127 -5.40 9.74 7.66
N PHE A 128 -4.67 9.49 6.57
CA PHE A 128 -4.65 10.37 5.40
C PHE A 128 -6.02 10.52 4.74
N VAL A 129 -6.85 9.47 4.81
CA VAL A 129 -8.22 9.51 4.29
C VAL A 129 -9.09 10.57 4.99
N LEU A 130 -8.75 11.00 6.22
CA LEU A 130 -9.50 12.04 6.95
C LEU A 130 -9.48 13.41 6.25
N ASP A 131 -8.45 13.70 5.45
CA ASP A 131 -8.39 14.91 4.60
C ASP A 131 -9.47 14.90 3.49
N TYR A 132 -10.10 13.74 3.31
CA TYR A 132 -11.14 13.45 2.32
C TYR A 132 -12.45 13.03 2.99
N ALA A 133 -12.73 13.49 4.22
CA ALA A 133 -13.91 13.13 5.01
C ALA A 133 -15.25 13.20 4.25
N ARG A 134 -15.40 14.12 3.29
CA ARG A 134 -16.59 14.24 2.41
C ARG A 134 -16.86 13.02 1.52
N PHE A 135 -15.86 12.14 1.36
CA PHE A 135 -15.94 10.89 0.61
C PHE A 135 -15.93 9.66 1.52
N MET A 136 -15.77 9.85 2.83
CA MET A 136 -15.73 8.75 3.80
C MET A 136 -17.13 8.43 4.33
N PRO A 137 -17.38 7.17 4.73
CA PRO A 137 -18.57 6.88 5.52
C PRO A 137 -18.51 7.66 6.85
N PRO A 138 -19.63 7.83 7.57
CA PRO A 138 -19.61 8.36 8.93
C PRO A 138 -18.51 7.67 9.74
N THR A 139 -17.63 8.46 10.33
CA THR A 139 -16.39 7.99 10.95
C THR A 139 -16.10 8.75 12.24
N LEU A 140 -15.73 8.00 13.28
CA LEU A 140 -15.30 8.47 14.58
C LEU A 140 -13.89 7.92 14.87
N ILE A 141 -13.00 8.76 15.40
CA ILE A 141 -11.69 8.35 15.89
C ILE A 141 -11.68 8.46 17.41
N THR A 142 -11.63 7.35 18.14
CA THR A 142 -11.80 7.38 19.61
C THR A 142 -11.12 6.23 20.35
N ARG A 143 -10.84 6.45 21.63
CA ARG A 143 -10.56 5.40 22.64
C ARG A 143 -11.69 5.25 23.65
N SER A 144 -12.68 6.15 23.60
CA SER A 144 -13.78 6.20 24.57
C SER A 144 -14.86 5.20 24.20
N LEU A 145 -15.20 4.35 25.17
CA LEU A 145 -16.33 3.43 25.05
C LEU A 145 -17.66 4.19 24.92
N ASP A 146 -17.82 5.31 25.63
CA ASP A 146 -19.07 6.08 25.63
C ASP A 146 -19.31 6.74 24.27
N GLU A 147 -18.26 7.28 23.65
CA GLU A 147 -18.32 7.82 22.29
C GLU A 147 -18.65 6.71 21.27
N ALA A 148 -18.02 5.53 21.40
CA ALA A 148 -18.31 4.39 20.53
C ALA A 148 -19.76 3.89 20.69
N ARG A 149 -20.32 3.92 21.91
CA ARG A 149 -21.73 3.58 22.18
C ARG A 149 -22.69 4.59 21.57
N ALA A 150 -22.41 5.89 21.71
CA ALA A 150 -23.21 6.94 21.11
C ALA A 150 -23.22 6.81 19.58
N PHE A 151 -22.06 6.57 18.99
CA PHE A 151 -21.91 6.38 17.55
C PHE A 151 -22.61 5.10 17.05
N LEU A 152 -22.56 4.00 17.82
CA LEU A 152 -23.33 2.80 17.52
C LEU A 152 -24.85 3.06 17.58
N ALA A 153 -25.32 3.79 18.59
CA ALA A 153 -26.73 4.12 18.72
C ALA A 153 -27.25 4.98 17.56
N GLU A 154 -26.40 5.87 17.01
CA GLU A 154 -26.73 6.69 15.85
C GLU A 154 -26.82 5.87 14.55
N HIS A 155 -25.88 4.95 14.32
CA HIS A 155 -25.74 4.29 13.02
C HIS A 155 -26.25 2.84 12.97
N GLY A 156 -26.63 2.27 14.11
CA GLY A 156 -27.18 0.91 14.25
C GLY A 156 -26.15 -0.20 14.13
N ALA A 157 -25.20 -0.13 13.20
CA ALA A 157 -24.09 -1.08 13.12
C ALA A 157 -22.80 -0.34 12.76
N ILE A 158 -21.68 -0.77 13.36
CA ILE A 158 -20.38 -0.11 13.21
C ILE A 158 -19.28 -1.13 12.93
N VAL A 159 -18.16 -0.63 12.39
CA VAL A 159 -16.91 -1.36 12.23
C VAL A 159 -15.83 -0.67 13.04
N ILE A 160 -15.09 -1.44 13.84
CA ILE A 160 -13.95 -0.97 14.63
C ILE A 160 -12.68 -1.58 14.04
N LYS A 161 -11.67 -0.73 13.76
CA LYS A 161 -10.37 -1.13 13.21
C LYS A 161 -9.22 -0.27 13.74
N PRO A 162 -8.01 -0.83 13.89
CA PRO A 162 -6.83 -0.06 14.28
C PRO A 162 -6.39 0.89 13.16
N LEU A 163 -5.77 2.01 13.51
CA LEU A 163 -5.31 3.01 12.53
C LEU A 163 -4.08 2.56 11.73
N HIS A 164 -3.18 1.77 12.33
CA HIS A 164 -1.91 1.37 11.73
C HIS A 164 -1.83 -0.13 11.36
N GLY A 165 -2.98 -0.84 11.39
CA GLY A 165 -3.08 -2.24 10.95
C GLY A 165 -3.29 -2.39 9.44
N ASN A 166 -3.01 -3.58 8.92
CA ASN A 166 -3.09 -3.92 7.49
C ASN A 166 -3.87 -5.21 7.20
N GLY A 167 -4.17 -5.42 5.90
CA GLY A 167 -4.63 -6.71 5.38
C GLY A 167 -5.95 -7.23 5.96
N GLY A 168 -6.81 -6.34 6.44
CA GLY A 168 -8.07 -6.74 7.07
C GLY A 168 -7.92 -7.36 8.47
N LYS A 169 -6.74 -7.24 9.09
CA LYS A 169 -6.51 -7.71 10.47
C LYS A 169 -7.22 -6.78 11.46
N ALA A 170 -7.78 -7.38 12.51
CA ALA A 170 -8.48 -6.69 13.59
C ALA A 170 -9.60 -5.72 13.11
N ILE A 171 -10.39 -6.16 12.12
CA ILE A 171 -11.63 -5.48 11.71
C ILE A 171 -12.81 -6.22 12.33
N PHE A 172 -13.57 -5.54 13.18
CA PHE A 172 -14.71 -6.13 13.87
C PHE A 172 -15.98 -5.37 13.56
N LYS A 173 -17.03 -6.10 13.14
CA LYS A 173 -18.38 -5.58 13.06
C LYS A 173 -19.05 -5.70 14.42
N VAL A 174 -19.73 -4.64 14.85
CA VAL A 174 -20.56 -4.59 16.04
C VAL A 174 -21.98 -4.22 15.62
N GLU A 175 -22.94 -5.06 15.98
CA GLU A 175 -24.36 -4.86 15.69
C GLU A 175 -25.03 -3.97 16.77
N ALA A 176 -26.28 -3.59 16.53
CA ALA A 176 -27.05 -2.68 17.38
C ALA A 176 -27.24 -3.17 18.83
N ASP A 177 -27.13 -4.48 19.06
CA ASP A 177 -27.21 -5.08 20.40
C ASP A 177 -25.98 -4.74 21.27
N ALA A 178 -24.95 -4.13 20.67
CA ALA A 178 -23.68 -3.78 21.29
C ALA A 178 -22.99 -4.97 21.96
N ALA A 179 -23.29 -6.20 21.53
CA ALA A 179 -22.73 -7.39 22.11
C ALA A 179 -21.20 -7.31 22.05
N ASN A 180 -20.56 -7.44 23.20
CA ASN A 180 -19.10 -7.39 23.38
C ASN A 180 -18.41 -6.05 23.06
N LEU A 181 -19.12 -4.96 22.76
CA LEU A 181 -18.49 -3.66 22.44
C LEU A 181 -17.53 -3.19 23.54
N SER A 182 -17.94 -3.32 24.81
CA SER A 182 -17.11 -2.93 25.96
C SER A 182 -15.79 -3.71 26.01
N ALA A 183 -15.88 -5.04 25.88
CA ALA A 183 -14.71 -5.92 25.92
C ALA A 183 -13.80 -5.70 24.70
N LEU A 184 -14.40 -5.47 23.52
CA LEU A 184 -13.66 -5.19 22.30
C LEU A 184 -12.86 -3.89 22.42
N ILE A 185 -13.48 -2.80 22.89
CA ILE A 185 -12.78 -1.52 23.12
C ILE A 185 -11.69 -1.67 24.18
N GLU A 186 -11.90 -2.46 25.23
CA GLU A 186 -10.88 -2.74 26.24
C GLU A 186 -9.65 -3.44 25.63
N VAL A 187 -9.87 -4.52 24.87
CA VAL A 187 -8.80 -5.25 24.16
C VAL A 187 -8.07 -4.30 23.21
N PHE A 188 -8.81 -3.53 22.42
CA PHE A 188 -8.22 -2.56 21.49
C PHE A 188 -7.37 -1.50 22.22
N ASN A 189 -7.85 -0.98 23.34
CA ASN A 189 -7.12 0.00 24.15
C ASN A 189 -5.86 -0.58 24.81
N GLN A 190 -5.81 -1.89 25.07
CA GLN A 190 -4.63 -2.58 25.59
C GLN A 190 -3.62 -2.92 24.49
N THR A 191 -4.09 -3.33 23.31
CA THR A 191 -3.25 -3.73 22.18
C THR A 191 -2.64 -2.53 21.44
N TRP A 192 -3.43 -1.49 21.19
CA TRP A 192 -3.00 -0.28 20.48
C TRP A 192 -3.01 0.93 21.41
N ARG A 193 -2.00 1.79 21.30
CA ARG A 193 -1.83 2.96 22.18
C ARG A 193 -2.57 4.19 21.66
N GLU A 194 -2.70 4.27 20.34
CA GLU A 194 -3.43 5.28 19.59
C GLU A 194 -4.95 5.08 19.67
N PRO A 195 -5.76 6.06 19.24
CA PRO A 195 -7.20 5.89 19.03
C PRO A 195 -7.54 4.92 17.90
N HIS A 196 -8.77 4.42 17.92
CA HIS A 196 -9.29 3.47 16.93
C HIS A 196 -10.23 4.17 15.96
N MET A 197 -10.28 3.67 14.74
CA MET A 197 -11.26 4.11 13.77
C MET A 197 -12.55 3.29 13.95
N VAL A 198 -13.65 4.01 14.14
CA VAL A 198 -15.02 3.48 14.20
C VAL A 198 -15.78 4.06 13.02
N GLN A 199 -16.31 3.22 12.13
CA GLN A 199 -17.08 3.67 10.96
C GLN A 199 -18.48 3.06 10.98
N ALA A 200 -19.46 3.75 10.41
CA ALA A 200 -20.76 3.12 10.14
C ALA A 200 -20.56 1.89 9.24
N PHE A 201 -21.20 0.77 9.58
CA PHE A 201 -21.12 -0.44 8.77
C PHE A 201 -21.80 -0.19 7.42
N LEU A 202 -21.15 -0.62 6.34
CA LEU A 202 -21.64 -0.46 4.97
C LEU A 202 -22.15 -1.82 4.45
N PRO A 203 -23.47 -2.06 4.40
CA PRO A 203 -24.01 -3.33 3.86
C PRO A 203 -23.57 -3.60 2.42
N ALA A 204 -23.25 -2.55 1.66
CA ALA A 204 -22.73 -2.65 0.31
C ALA A 204 -21.38 -3.38 0.20
N VAL A 205 -20.65 -3.60 1.31
CA VAL A 205 -19.42 -4.41 1.31
C VAL A 205 -19.66 -5.85 0.84
N ALA A 206 -20.88 -6.37 0.99
CA ALA A 206 -21.28 -7.67 0.44
C ALA A 206 -21.22 -7.71 -1.10
N LYS A 207 -21.30 -6.55 -1.77
CA LYS A 207 -21.11 -6.40 -3.22
C LYS A 207 -19.63 -6.21 -3.59
N GLY A 208 -18.75 -6.14 -2.61
CA GLY A 208 -17.31 -6.02 -2.76
C GLY A 208 -16.72 -4.73 -2.22
N ASP A 209 -15.40 -4.76 -2.10
CA ASP A 209 -14.50 -3.67 -1.75
C ASP A 209 -13.59 -3.43 -2.95
N LYS A 210 -13.82 -2.32 -3.65
CA LYS A 210 -13.13 -2.02 -4.89
C LYS A 210 -11.75 -1.45 -4.60
N ARG A 211 -10.73 -2.13 -5.11
CA ARG A 211 -9.34 -1.65 -5.17
C ARG A 211 -9.15 -0.88 -6.48
N ILE A 212 -8.97 0.43 -6.39
CA ILE A 212 -8.61 1.28 -7.53
C ILE A 212 -7.13 1.63 -7.42
N VAL A 213 -6.37 1.42 -8.49
CA VAL A 213 -4.94 1.72 -8.54
C VAL A 213 -4.70 3.03 -9.26
N LEU A 214 -3.91 3.90 -8.64
CA LEU A 214 -3.44 5.15 -9.21
C LEU A 214 -1.92 5.11 -9.38
N VAL A 215 -1.46 5.58 -10.54
CA VAL A 215 -0.03 5.72 -10.88
C VAL A 215 0.24 7.18 -11.22
N ASP A 216 1.13 7.80 -10.44
CA ASP A 216 1.49 9.22 -10.56
C ASP A 216 0.26 10.16 -10.54
N GLY A 217 -0.77 9.77 -9.78
CA GLY A 217 -2.05 10.48 -9.65
C GLY A 217 -3.14 10.08 -10.65
N GLU A 218 -2.83 9.24 -11.64
CA GLU A 218 -3.78 8.83 -12.69
C GLU A 218 -4.32 7.41 -12.46
N VAL A 219 -5.61 7.19 -12.72
CA VAL A 219 -6.21 5.85 -12.58
C VAL A 219 -5.70 4.93 -13.69
N VAL A 220 -5.17 3.76 -13.30
CA VAL A 220 -4.66 2.75 -14.25
C VAL A 220 -5.50 1.48 -14.28
N GLY A 221 -6.43 1.32 -13.34
CA GLY A 221 -7.39 0.22 -13.34
C GLY A 221 -8.00 -0.03 -11.97
N ALA A 222 -8.95 -0.96 -11.92
CA ALA A 222 -9.61 -1.34 -10.68
C ALA A 222 -10.05 -2.81 -10.71
N ILE A 223 -10.08 -3.42 -9.53
CA ILE A 223 -10.68 -4.74 -9.30
C ILE A 223 -11.71 -4.61 -8.19
N ASN A 224 -12.83 -5.33 -8.32
CA ASN A 224 -13.76 -5.48 -7.21
C ASN A 224 -13.36 -6.72 -6.41
N ARG A 225 -13.09 -6.56 -5.12
CA ARG A 225 -12.72 -7.70 -4.27
C ARG A 225 -13.95 -8.18 -3.53
N LEU A 226 -14.29 -9.46 -3.67
CA LEU A 226 -15.43 -10.05 -2.99
C LEU A 226 -14.98 -10.81 -1.72
N PRO A 227 -15.76 -10.73 -0.63
CA PRO A 227 -15.51 -11.54 0.54
C PRO A 227 -15.74 -13.03 0.25
N GLY A 228 -15.03 -13.88 0.99
CA GLY A 228 -15.32 -15.32 1.02
C GLY A 228 -16.66 -15.63 1.70
N GLU A 229 -17.17 -16.85 1.52
CA GLU A 229 -18.41 -17.28 2.16
C GLU A 229 -18.28 -17.19 3.70
N GLY A 230 -19.19 -16.45 4.34
CA GLY A 230 -19.19 -16.23 5.80
C GLY A 230 -18.17 -15.20 6.33
N GLU A 231 -17.38 -14.58 5.46
CA GLU A 231 -16.40 -13.55 5.83
C GLU A 231 -16.91 -12.15 5.49
N ILE A 232 -16.52 -11.15 6.30
CA ILE A 232 -16.81 -9.73 6.01
C ILE A 232 -15.68 -9.11 5.19
N ARG A 233 -14.51 -9.75 5.19
CA ARG A 233 -13.27 -9.24 4.60
C ARG A 233 -13.10 -9.75 3.18
N SER A 234 -12.75 -8.83 2.29
CA SER A 234 -12.57 -9.07 0.85
C SER A 234 -11.11 -8.99 0.41
N ASN A 235 -10.16 -8.69 1.30
CA ASN A 235 -8.76 -8.57 0.93
C ASN A 235 -8.25 -9.88 0.28
N LEU A 236 -7.56 -9.77 -0.86
CA LEU A 236 -6.99 -10.94 -1.56
C LEU A 236 -6.01 -11.73 -0.68
N ALA A 237 -5.33 -11.05 0.25
CA ALA A 237 -4.41 -11.66 1.21
C ALA A 237 -5.09 -12.64 2.19
N VAL A 238 -6.42 -12.55 2.38
CA VAL A 238 -7.18 -13.45 3.28
C VAL A 238 -8.12 -14.40 2.51
N GLY A 239 -7.90 -14.59 1.20
CA GLY A 239 -8.66 -15.53 0.39
C GLY A 239 -9.86 -14.95 -0.35
N GLY A 240 -10.03 -13.62 -0.38
CA GLY A 240 -11.03 -12.97 -1.24
C GLY A 240 -10.79 -13.22 -2.73
N SER A 241 -11.85 -13.16 -3.53
CA SER A 241 -11.77 -13.26 -5.00
C SER A 241 -11.74 -11.86 -5.62
N ALA A 242 -11.26 -11.76 -6.86
CA ALA A 242 -11.27 -10.51 -7.63
C ALA A 242 -12.18 -10.66 -8.85
N GLU A 243 -12.95 -9.62 -9.15
CA GLU A 243 -13.78 -9.49 -10.34
C GLU A 243 -13.44 -8.22 -11.12
N LYS A 244 -13.65 -8.29 -12.43
CA LYS A 244 -13.56 -7.13 -13.32
C LYS A 244 -14.62 -6.10 -12.92
N THR A 245 -14.26 -4.82 -12.95
CA THR A 245 -15.17 -3.74 -12.58
C THR A 245 -14.86 -2.46 -13.33
N GLU A 246 -15.81 -1.53 -13.32
CA GLU A 246 -15.64 -0.18 -13.83
C GLU A 246 -15.83 0.85 -12.72
N LEU A 247 -15.30 2.05 -12.92
CA LEU A 247 -15.47 3.14 -11.96
C LEU A 247 -16.86 3.78 -12.08
N THR A 248 -17.51 4.04 -10.95
CA THR A 248 -18.70 4.88 -10.86
C THR A 248 -18.33 6.36 -11.06
N THR A 249 -19.31 7.23 -11.27
CA THR A 249 -19.08 8.68 -11.31
C THR A 249 -18.43 9.17 -10.01
N ARG A 250 -18.92 8.67 -8.87
CA ARG A 250 -18.41 9.05 -7.55
C ARG A 250 -16.98 8.57 -7.30
N GLU A 251 -16.62 7.39 -7.76
CA GLU A 251 -15.24 6.89 -7.69
C GLU A 251 -14.29 7.73 -8.55
N ARG A 252 -14.73 8.19 -9.73
CA ARG A 252 -13.94 9.10 -10.57
C ARG A 252 -13.75 10.46 -9.88
N GLU A 253 -14.78 10.99 -9.22
CA GLU A 253 -14.67 12.21 -8.40
C GLU A 253 -13.64 12.05 -7.28
N ILE A 254 -13.67 10.91 -6.57
CA ILE A 254 -12.68 10.57 -5.53
C ILE A 254 -11.27 10.56 -6.11
N CYS A 255 -11.07 9.85 -7.23
CA CYS A 255 -9.76 9.77 -7.89
C CYS A 255 -9.26 11.14 -8.36
N ALA A 256 -10.14 11.96 -8.94
CA ALA A 256 -9.81 13.32 -9.39
C ALA A 256 -9.43 14.25 -8.23
N ALA A 257 -10.05 14.08 -7.05
CA ALA A 257 -9.69 14.83 -5.86
C ALA A 257 -8.33 14.40 -5.27
N LEU A 258 -8.00 13.10 -5.35
CA LEU A 258 -6.76 12.54 -4.80
C LEU A 258 -5.55 12.75 -5.73
N GLY A 259 -5.73 12.58 -7.04
CA GLY A 259 -4.64 12.52 -8.02
C GLY A 259 -3.60 13.63 -7.89
N PRO A 260 -3.99 14.92 -7.86
CA PRO A 260 -3.06 16.03 -7.71
C PRO A 260 -2.27 15.99 -6.38
N GLU A 261 -2.90 15.54 -5.30
CA GLU A 261 -2.25 15.40 -3.99
C GLU A 261 -1.19 14.30 -4.00
N LEU A 262 -1.57 13.12 -4.50
CA LEU A 262 -0.69 11.96 -4.58
C LEU A 262 0.56 12.28 -5.41
N LYS A 263 0.36 12.90 -6.58
CA LYS A 263 1.44 13.32 -7.46
C LYS A 263 2.39 14.32 -6.80
N ARG A 264 1.82 15.34 -6.11
CA ARG A 264 2.60 16.37 -5.42
C ARG A 264 3.44 15.80 -4.29
N ARG A 265 2.91 14.82 -3.56
CA ARG A 265 3.61 14.10 -2.49
C ARG A 265 4.62 13.06 -2.98
N GLY A 266 4.72 12.80 -4.29
CA GLY A 266 5.57 11.71 -4.79
C GLY A 266 5.06 10.32 -4.37
N LEU A 267 3.75 10.19 -4.13
CA LEU A 267 3.08 8.91 -3.95
C LEU A 267 2.74 8.34 -5.33
N ILE A 268 3.74 7.73 -5.96
CA ILE A 268 3.72 7.27 -7.35
C ILE A 268 2.82 6.05 -7.52
N PHE A 269 2.84 5.08 -6.62
CA PHE A 269 2.02 3.88 -6.69
C PHE A 269 1.10 3.79 -5.48
N VAL A 270 -0.20 3.99 -5.70
CA VAL A 270 -1.21 4.08 -4.64
C VAL A 270 -2.39 3.19 -4.97
N GLY A 271 -2.93 2.51 -3.96
CA GLY A 271 -4.18 1.76 -4.07
C GLY A 271 -5.22 2.33 -3.12
N ILE A 272 -6.37 2.74 -3.61
CA ILE A 272 -7.50 3.17 -2.76
C ILE A 272 -8.58 2.10 -2.69
N ASP A 273 -9.26 2.06 -1.56
CA ASP A 273 -10.35 1.13 -1.29
C ASP A 273 -11.67 1.90 -1.21
N VAL A 274 -12.64 1.50 -2.04
CA VAL A 274 -13.96 2.13 -2.13
C VAL A 274 -15.06 1.07 -2.02
N ILE A 275 -16.00 1.29 -1.10
CA ILE A 275 -17.14 0.40 -0.86
C ILE A 275 -18.42 1.02 -1.41
N GLY A 276 -19.25 0.18 -2.04
CA GLY A 276 -20.57 0.57 -2.54
C GLY A 276 -20.55 1.55 -3.72
N GLY A 277 -19.39 1.76 -4.33
CA GLY A 277 -19.25 2.74 -5.41
C GLY A 277 -19.25 4.19 -4.95
N GLU A 278 -19.09 4.43 -3.65
CA GLU A 278 -19.35 5.74 -3.04
C GLU A 278 -18.35 6.10 -1.93
N TRP A 279 -18.02 5.16 -1.06
CA TRP A 279 -17.36 5.44 0.22
C TRP A 279 -15.89 5.06 0.18
N LEU A 280 -15.01 6.07 0.21
CA LEU A 280 -13.57 5.90 0.35
C LEU A 280 -13.25 5.46 1.78
N THR A 281 -12.65 4.29 1.94
CA THR A 281 -12.37 3.71 3.26
C THR A 281 -10.90 3.76 3.63
N GLU A 282 -9.98 3.61 2.66
CA GLU A 282 -8.53 3.57 2.89
C GLU A 282 -7.75 4.11 1.67
N ILE A 283 -6.59 4.74 1.93
CA ILE A 283 -5.62 5.16 0.91
C ILE A 283 -4.28 4.45 1.17
N ASN A 284 -4.02 3.36 0.45
CA ASN A 284 -2.83 2.52 0.66
C ASN A 284 -1.62 3.07 -0.11
N VAL A 285 -0.63 3.55 0.64
CA VAL A 285 0.59 4.19 0.10
C VAL A 285 1.86 3.37 0.33
N THR A 286 1.75 2.27 1.08
CA THR A 286 2.87 1.41 1.47
C THR A 286 3.17 0.36 0.37
N SER A 287 2.55 -0.81 0.47
CA SER A 287 2.69 -1.93 -0.47
C SER A 287 1.34 -2.25 -1.12
N PRO A 288 0.68 -1.31 -1.85
CA PRO A 288 -0.58 -1.64 -2.52
C PRO A 288 -0.41 -2.80 -3.50
N THR A 289 -1.40 -3.68 -3.54
CA THR A 289 -1.49 -4.82 -4.46
C THR A 289 -2.71 -4.69 -5.36
N GLY A 290 -2.82 -5.58 -6.35
CA GLY A 290 -3.98 -5.69 -7.25
C GLY A 290 -3.62 -5.59 -8.72
N ILE A 291 -2.39 -5.17 -9.06
CA ILE A 291 -2.00 -4.91 -10.46
C ILE A 291 -2.08 -6.18 -11.31
N VAL A 292 -1.63 -7.34 -10.81
CA VAL A 292 -1.69 -8.61 -11.56
C VAL A 292 -3.11 -9.01 -11.93
N ALA A 293 -4.09 -8.74 -11.06
CA ALA A 293 -5.49 -9.02 -11.34
C ALA A 293 -6.06 -8.03 -12.38
N ILE A 294 -5.72 -6.74 -12.27
CA ILE A 294 -6.09 -5.71 -13.25
C ILE A 294 -5.55 -6.09 -14.64
N GLU A 295 -4.26 -6.39 -14.76
CA GLU A 295 -3.63 -6.78 -16.02
C GLU A 295 -4.32 -8.00 -16.65
N ARG A 296 -4.69 -8.99 -15.83
CA ARG A 296 -5.43 -10.18 -16.31
C ARG A 296 -6.83 -9.85 -16.83
N PHE A 297 -7.57 -8.95 -16.18
CA PHE A 297 -8.95 -8.63 -16.55
C PHE A 297 -9.06 -7.61 -17.68
N ASP A 298 -8.12 -6.67 -17.74
CA ASP A 298 -8.17 -5.52 -18.64
C ASP A 298 -7.18 -5.62 -19.79
N GLY A 299 -6.21 -6.53 -19.72
CA GLY A 299 -5.16 -6.67 -20.75
C GLY A 299 -4.19 -5.47 -20.78
N THR A 300 -4.23 -4.63 -19.75
CA THR A 300 -3.36 -3.47 -19.57
C THR A 300 -2.02 -3.90 -18.98
N ASP A 301 -0.92 -3.20 -19.30
CA ASP A 301 0.39 -3.40 -18.66
C ASP A 301 0.59 -2.41 -17.51
N VAL A 302 0.02 -2.70 -16.34
CA VAL A 302 0.02 -1.78 -15.18
C VAL A 302 1.42 -1.67 -14.58
N ALA A 303 2.16 -2.78 -14.47
CA ALA A 303 3.56 -2.76 -14.07
C ALA A 303 4.40 -1.93 -15.05
N GLY A 304 4.09 -2.01 -16.34
CA GLY A 304 4.54 -1.12 -17.40
C GLY A 304 4.35 0.36 -17.04
N LEU A 305 3.11 0.78 -16.82
CA LEU A 305 2.76 2.16 -16.52
C LEU A 305 3.47 2.70 -15.25
N ILE A 306 3.62 1.86 -14.22
CA ILE A 306 4.36 2.22 -13.00
C ILE A 306 5.83 2.53 -13.34
N TRP A 307 6.48 1.66 -14.10
CA TRP A 307 7.86 1.88 -14.52
C TRP A 307 8.03 3.07 -15.45
N ASP A 308 7.09 3.32 -16.36
CA ASP A 308 7.14 4.52 -17.22
C ASP A 308 7.12 5.81 -16.37
N ALA A 309 6.36 5.80 -15.26
CA ALA A 309 6.37 6.90 -14.30
C ALA A 309 7.70 7.00 -13.52
N ILE A 310 8.27 5.87 -13.11
CA ILE A 310 9.56 5.81 -12.42
C ILE A 310 10.69 6.32 -13.32
N GLU A 311 10.81 5.78 -14.53
CA GLU A 311 11.85 6.16 -15.50
C GLU A 311 11.78 7.65 -15.86
N ARG A 312 10.56 8.18 -16.07
CA ARG A 312 10.34 9.62 -16.29
C ARG A 312 10.87 10.45 -15.11
N ARG A 313 10.51 10.10 -13.88
CA ARG A 313 10.96 10.83 -12.67
C ARG A 313 12.47 10.72 -12.46
N VAL A 314 13.09 9.58 -12.74
CA VAL A 314 14.56 9.43 -12.72
C VAL A 314 15.21 10.35 -13.76
N ALA A 315 14.69 10.38 -14.99
CA ALA A 315 15.20 11.25 -16.05
C ALA A 315 15.08 12.75 -15.70
N GLU A 316 13.95 13.17 -15.14
CA GLU A 316 13.72 14.54 -14.67
C GLU A 316 14.73 14.95 -13.57
N ARG A 317 14.99 14.06 -12.61
CA ARG A 317 15.98 14.30 -11.54
C ARG A 317 17.40 14.46 -12.09
N LYS A 318 17.81 13.57 -13.01
CA LYS A 318 19.12 13.66 -13.68
C LYS A 318 19.26 14.96 -14.48
N ALA A 319 18.17 15.43 -15.11
CA ALA A 319 18.18 16.70 -15.84
C ALA A 319 18.29 17.93 -14.92
N ILE A 320 17.74 17.88 -13.71
CA ILE A 320 17.87 18.95 -12.71
C ILE A 320 19.29 18.98 -12.12
N GLY A 321 19.85 17.84 -11.75
CA GLY A 321 21.20 17.76 -11.19
C GLY A 321 22.34 18.03 -12.18
N ALA A 322 22.05 18.02 -13.48
CA ALA A 322 23.01 18.39 -14.54
C ALA A 322 23.04 19.90 -14.87
N ARG A 323 22.19 20.71 -14.23
CA ARG A 323 22.15 22.18 -14.35
C ARG A 323 22.80 22.84 -13.14
#